data_AF-A0A7C7LP85-F1
#
_entry.id   AF-A0A7C7LP85-F1
#
_cell.length_a   1.000
_cell.length_b   1.000
_cell.length_c   1.000
_cell.angle_alpha   90.00
_cell.angle_beta   90.00
_cell.angle_gamma   90.00
#
_symmetry.space_group_name_H-M   'P 1'
#
loop_
_entity.id
_entity.type
_entity.pdbx_description
1 polymer ?
#
loop_
_entity_poly.entity_id
_entity_poly.type
_entity_poly.pdbx_seq_one_letter_code
_entity_poly.pdbx_strand_id
1 'polypeptide(L)'
;TSGVARTAFAAHTYNEAFSRLGCHPRLIEPVVQILGEAVYMHQYKVNAKAAFDGEVWQWHQDFGTWHRDDEMPEPRAMNIAVFLDDVTPANGPLLFIPRSHKRGTLPAGHDIQTTSYPLWTLDRDVVSELACAGGIEAPVGKAGGVVMFNSNLVHASPPNISPFGRTIVYLSLCAVSNHIRRYHRAEYIAHRDFTPIEPLADDCLMQLVVERQLTEAS
;
A
#
# COMPACT_ATOMS: atom_id res chain seq x y z
N THR A 1 7.04 -23.13 11.97
CA THR A 1 6.35 -21.92 11.48
C THR A 1 7.07 -20.72 12.07
N SER A 2 7.87 -20.02 11.26
CA SER A 2 8.54 -18.78 11.71
C SER A 2 7.45 -17.72 11.89
N GLY A 3 7.15 -17.38 13.15
CA GLY A 3 6.10 -16.41 13.53
C GLY A 3 6.44 -14.95 13.18
N VAL A 4 7.04 -14.70 12.02
CA VAL A 4 7.36 -13.35 11.57
C VAL A 4 6.07 -12.72 11.01
N ALA A 5 5.54 -11.72 11.71
CA ALA A 5 4.38 -10.97 11.25
C ALA A 5 4.68 -10.32 9.89
N ARG A 6 4.00 -10.78 8.83
CA ARG A 6 4.21 -10.33 7.45
C ARG A 6 3.56 -8.98 7.17
N THR A 7 2.36 -8.78 7.70
CA THR A 7 1.57 -7.56 7.52
C THR A 7 0.82 -7.23 8.80
N ALA A 8 1.00 -6.02 9.31
CA ALA A 8 0.12 -5.44 10.31
C ALA A 8 -0.89 -4.52 9.62
N PHE A 9 -2.17 -4.76 9.83
CA PHE A 9 -3.25 -3.95 9.29
C PHE A 9 -3.73 -2.92 10.30
N ALA A 10 -4.30 -1.81 9.83
CA ALA A 10 -4.94 -0.80 10.67
C ALA A 10 -4.03 -0.18 11.74
N ALA A 11 -2.70 -0.20 11.59
CA ALA A 11 -1.79 0.27 12.63
C ALA A 11 -2.01 1.72 13.08
N HIS A 12 -2.56 2.55 12.20
CA HIS A 12 -2.98 3.92 12.51
C HIS A 12 -4.11 4.05 13.55
N THR A 13 -4.83 2.97 13.87
CA THR A 13 -5.92 3.00 14.87
C THR A 13 -5.45 2.68 16.29
N TYR A 14 -4.28 2.05 16.44
CA TYR A 14 -3.76 1.60 17.75
C TYR A 14 -2.33 2.07 18.03
N ASN A 15 -1.70 2.80 17.11
CA ASN A 15 -0.37 3.36 17.30
C ASN A 15 -0.35 4.82 16.86
N GLU A 16 0.05 5.71 17.77
CA GLU A 16 0.03 7.15 17.54
C GLU A 16 0.94 7.62 16.40
N ALA A 17 2.15 7.05 16.27
CA ALA A 17 3.05 7.41 15.18
C ALA A 17 2.45 7.08 13.81
N PHE A 18 1.81 5.90 13.70
CA PHE A 18 1.10 5.50 12.49
C PHE A 18 -0.20 6.28 12.28
N SER A 19 -0.87 6.72 13.35
CA SER A 19 -2.02 7.62 13.28
C SER A 19 -1.64 8.96 12.67
N ARG A 20 -0.58 9.60 13.21
CA ARG A 20 -0.05 10.86 12.69
C ARG A 20 0.47 10.72 11.25
N LEU A 21 1.16 9.62 10.94
CA LEU A 21 1.60 9.32 9.56
C LEU A 21 0.40 9.17 8.60
N GLY A 22 -0.65 8.47 9.05
CA GLY A 22 -1.90 8.28 8.31
C GLY A 22 -2.68 9.57 8.01
N CYS A 23 -2.34 10.67 8.69
CA CYS A 23 -2.95 11.99 8.51
C CYS A 23 -1.93 13.07 8.10
N HIS A 24 -0.72 12.69 7.67
CA HIS A 24 0.32 13.66 7.37
C HIS A 24 0.03 14.44 6.07
N PRO A 25 0.07 15.79 6.06
CA PRO A 25 -0.36 16.59 4.91
C PRO A 25 0.40 16.27 3.61
N ARG A 26 1.72 16.10 3.69
CA ARG A 26 2.56 15.67 2.54
C ARG A 26 2.19 14.31 1.91
N LEU A 27 1.39 13.49 2.58
CA LEU A 27 0.88 12.22 2.03
C LEU A 27 -0.56 12.38 1.53
N ILE A 28 -1.42 13.07 2.29
CA ILE A 28 -2.86 13.18 1.99
C ILE A 28 -3.14 14.19 0.88
N GLU A 29 -2.56 15.40 0.96
CA GLU A 29 -2.88 16.50 0.06
C GLU A 29 -2.58 16.20 -1.42
N PRO A 30 -1.46 15.53 -1.79
CA PRO A 30 -1.22 15.17 -3.19
C PRO A 30 -2.30 14.24 -3.75
N VAL A 31 -2.85 13.33 -2.93
CA VAL A 31 -3.91 12.43 -3.38
C VAL A 31 -5.24 13.18 -3.53
N VAL A 32 -5.56 14.08 -2.61
CA VAL A 32 -6.72 14.97 -2.72
C VAL A 32 -6.63 15.80 -4.00
N GLN A 33 -5.46 16.36 -4.32
CA GLN A 33 -5.22 17.09 -5.56
C GLN A 33 -5.44 16.22 -6.81
N ILE A 34 -4.94 14.97 -6.80
CA ILE A 34 -5.08 14.05 -7.94
C ILE A 34 -6.53 13.61 -8.15
N LEU A 35 -7.26 13.30 -7.07
CA LEU A 35 -8.64 12.82 -7.14
C LEU A 35 -9.67 13.95 -7.27
N GLY A 36 -9.30 15.17 -6.87
CA GLY A 36 -10.15 16.36 -6.92
C GLY A 36 -11.22 16.40 -5.84
N GLU A 37 -11.11 15.59 -4.80
CA GLU A 37 -12.06 15.51 -3.69
C GLU A 37 -11.39 15.02 -2.40
N ALA A 38 -12.11 15.13 -1.28
CA ALA A 38 -11.67 14.58 -0.01
C ALA A 38 -11.57 13.05 -0.05
N VAL A 39 -10.66 12.50 0.75
CA VAL A 39 -10.35 11.07 0.77
C VAL A 39 -10.52 10.49 2.16
N TYR A 40 -10.85 9.20 2.22
CA TYR A 40 -10.82 8.40 3.43
C TYR A 40 -9.74 7.31 3.33
N MET A 41 -9.33 6.78 4.49
CA MET A 41 -8.38 5.67 4.54
C MET A 41 -9.14 4.39 4.18
N HIS A 42 -8.96 3.85 2.97
CA HIS A 42 -9.56 2.57 2.60
C HIS A 42 -8.85 1.39 3.28
N GLN A 43 -7.51 1.44 3.32
CA GLN A 43 -6.69 0.37 3.89
C GLN A 43 -5.35 0.93 4.35
N TYR A 44 -4.89 0.48 5.52
CA TYR A 44 -3.57 0.78 6.05
C TYR A 44 -2.80 -0.51 6.32
N LYS A 45 -1.59 -0.65 5.77
CA LYS A 45 -0.74 -1.84 5.93
C LYS A 45 0.67 -1.45 6.34
N VAL A 46 1.29 -2.23 7.23
CA VAL A 46 2.74 -2.23 7.43
C VAL A 46 3.24 -3.59 6.97
N ASN A 47 3.93 -3.62 5.84
CA ASN A 47 4.46 -4.86 5.26
C ASN A 47 5.95 -4.96 5.55
N ALA A 48 6.31 -5.90 6.42
CA ALA A 48 7.70 -6.27 6.67
C ALA A 48 8.06 -7.45 5.76
N LYS A 49 8.99 -7.22 4.84
CA LYS A 49 9.60 -8.31 4.06
C LYS A 49 10.88 -8.72 4.77
N ALA A 50 10.85 -9.91 5.38
CA ALA A 50 11.96 -10.46 6.14
C ALA A 50 13.24 -10.57 5.29
N ALA A 51 14.39 -10.43 5.93
CA ALA A 51 15.67 -10.82 5.36
C ALA A 51 15.67 -12.34 5.13
N PHE A 52 16.32 -12.79 4.05
CA PHE A 52 16.46 -14.18 3.58
C PHE A 52 15.16 -14.89 3.17
N ASP A 53 14.08 -14.73 3.92
CA ASP A 53 12.85 -15.52 3.82
C ASP A 53 11.62 -14.69 3.37
N GLY A 54 11.83 -13.46 2.90
CA GLY A 54 10.74 -12.60 2.49
C GLY A 54 10.03 -13.13 1.24
N GLU A 55 8.74 -13.42 1.32
CA GLU A 55 8.00 -14.02 0.20
C GLU A 55 7.60 -13.03 -0.90
N VAL A 56 7.21 -13.58 -2.06
CA VAL A 56 6.72 -12.88 -3.24
C VAL A 56 5.33 -12.25 -3.00
N TRP A 57 5.09 -11.12 -3.66
CA TRP A 57 3.75 -10.60 -3.95
C TRP A 57 3.55 -10.65 -5.46
N GLN A 58 2.62 -11.49 -5.93
CA GLN A 58 2.33 -11.73 -7.34
C GLN A 58 1.86 -10.45 -8.04
N TRP A 59 1.91 -10.45 -9.37
CA TRP A 59 1.37 -9.37 -10.20
C TRP A 59 -0.14 -9.23 -10.01
N HIS A 60 -0.56 -8.03 -9.60
CA HIS A 60 -1.97 -7.72 -9.32
C HIS A 60 -2.29 -6.25 -9.56
N GLN A 61 -3.59 -5.93 -9.48
CA GLN A 61 -4.13 -4.59 -9.33
C GLN A 61 -4.90 -4.54 -8.00
N ASP A 62 -4.60 -3.57 -7.15
CA ASP A 62 -5.27 -3.43 -5.86
C ASP A 62 -6.78 -3.22 -6.01
N PHE A 63 -7.18 -2.31 -6.92
CA PHE A 63 -8.59 -2.07 -7.21
C PHE A 63 -9.30 -3.35 -7.69
N GLY A 64 -8.60 -4.24 -8.39
CA GLY A 64 -9.15 -5.52 -8.80
C GLY A 64 -9.68 -6.35 -7.63
N THR A 65 -8.96 -6.37 -6.50
CA THR A 65 -9.41 -7.01 -5.26
C THR A 65 -10.53 -6.20 -4.61
N TRP A 66 -10.37 -4.88 -4.49
CA TRP A 66 -11.32 -4.02 -3.78
C TRP A 66 -12.70 -3.98 -4.45
N HIS A 67 -12.72 -4.02 -5.79
CA HIS A 67 -13.95 -4.13 -6.57
C HIS A 67 -14.63 -5.49 -6.38
N ARG A 68 -13.86 -6.58 -6.54
CA ARG A 68 -14.42 -7.95 -6.51
C ARG A 68 -14.87 -8.38 -5.14
N ASP A 69 -14.18 -7.94 -4.08
CA ASP A 69 -14.45 -8.37 -2.71
C ASP A 69 -15.36 -7.38 -1.98
N ASP A 70 -15.16 -6.07 -2.15
CA ASP A 70 -15.87 -5.04 -1.37
C ASP A 70 -16.74 -4.09 -2.20
N GLU A 71 -16.88 -4.34 -3.50
CA GLU A 71 -17.70 -3.52 -4.41
C GLU A 71 -17.28 -2.03 -4.41
N MET A 72 -15.96 -1.76 -4.36
CA MET A 72 -15.45 -0.42 -4.69
C MET A 72 -15.91 -0.06 -6.12
N PRO A 73 -16.63 1.06 -6.33
CA PRO A 73 -17.30 1.33 -7.61
C PRO A 73 -16.33 1.60 -8.75
N GLU A 74 -15.39 2.51 -8.55
CA GLU A 74 -14.43 2.98 -9.56
C GLU A 74 -12.99 2.94 -9.02
N PRO A 75 -11.95 2.92 -9.86
CA PRO A 75 -10.55 2.98 -9.44
C PRO A 75 -10.11 4.38 -8.96
N ARG A 76 -11.01 5.11 -8.27
CA ARG A 76 -10.76 6.43 -7.66
C ARG A 76 -10.07 6.30 -6.30
N ALA A 77 -8.95 5.57 -6.32
CA ALA A 77 -8.12 5.34 -5.16
C ALA A 77 -6.64 5.28 -5.54
N MET A 78 -5.79 5.79 -4.65
CA MET A 78 -4.35 5.85 -4.79
C MET A 78 -3.69 5.12 -3.61
N ASN A 79 -2.56 4.48 -3.89
CA ASN A 79 -1.69 3.91 -2.87
C ASN A 79 -0.48 4.81 -2.65
N ILE A 80 -0.04 4.88 -1.41
CA ILE A 80 1.18 5.56 -0.98
C ILE A 80 2.03 4.52 -0.26
N ALA A 81 3.24 4.27 -0.75
CA ALA A 81 4.24 3.43 -0.10
C ALA A 81 5.30 4.31 0.55
N VAL A 82 5.37 4.32 1.88
CA VAL A 82 6.39 5.04 2.66
C VAL A 82 7.44 4.03 3.12
N PHE A 83 8.69 4.27 2.76
CA PHE A 83 9.80 3.39 3.09
C PHE A 83 10.25 3.62 4.52
N LEU A 84 10.14 2.60 5.39
CA LEU A 84 10.71 2.66 6.75
C LEU A 84 12.15 2.17 6.79
N ASP A 85 12.48 1.22 5.89
CA ASP A 85 13.85 0.79 5.61
C ASP A 85 14.29 1.32 4.24
N ASP A 86 15.61 1.37 4.00
CA ASP A 86 16.14 1.59 2.66
C ASP A 86 15.60 0.53 1.69
N VAL A 87 15.05 0.95 0.56
CA VAL A 87 14.63 0.08 -0.53
C VAL A 87 15.72 0.04 -1.58
N THR A 88 16.26 -1.14 -1.82
CA THR A 88 17.36 -1.40 -2.75
C THR A 88 16.93 -2.38 -3.83
N PRO A 89 17.69 -2.53 -4.93
CA PRO A 89 17.42 -3.59 -5.90
C PRO A 89 17.47 -5.00 -5.29
N ALA A 90 18.17 -5.19 -4.16
CA ALA A 90 18.44 -6.49 -3.56
C ALA A 90 17.37 -6.96 -2.56
N ASN A 91 16.70 -6.05 -1.84
CA ASN A 91 15.76 -6.43 -0.78
C ASN A 91 14.29 -6.54 -1.24
N GLY A 92 14.13 -6.90 -2.51
CA GLY A 92 12.84 -7.16 -3.15
C GLY A 92 11.94 -5.94 -3.26
N PRO A 93 12.32 -4.91 -4.05
CA PRO A 93 11.56 -3.66 -4.21
C PRO A 93 10.19 -3.90 -4.88
N LEU A 94 9.32 -2.88 -4.85
CA LEU A 94 8.12 -2.90 -5.71
C LEU A 94 8.55 -2.86 -7.17
N LEU A 95 7.89 -3.67 -7.99
CA LEU A 95 8.00 -3.67 -9.44
C LEU A 95 6.68 -3.14 -10.01
N PHE A 96 6.76 -2.19 -10.92
CA PHE A 96 5.62 -1.61 -11.61
C PHE A 96 5.74 -1.84 -13.10
N ILE A 97 4.60 -2.06 -13.77
CA ILE A 97 4.52 -1.93 -15.23
C ILE A 97 4.02 -0.52 -15.54
N PRO A 98 4.88 0.41 -16.01
CA PRO A 98 4.48 1.78 -16.27
C PRO A 98 3.26 1.88 -17.18
N ARG A 99 2.37 2.85 -16.88
CA ARG A 99 1.14 3.15 -17.65
C ARG A 99 0.09 2.03 -17.71
N SER A 100 0.31 0.87 -17.11
CA SER A 100 -0.65 -0.26 -17.10
C SER A 100 -2.03 0.12 -16.53
N HIS A 101 -2.10 1.05 -15.58
CA HIS A 101 -3.36 1.60 -15.05
C HIS A 101 -4.30 2.18 -16.13
N LYS A 102 -3.77 2.60 -17.28
CA LYS A 102 -4.56 3.12 -18.40
C LYS A 102 -5.32 2.03 -19.17
N ARG A 103 -5.04 0.75 -18.92
CA ARG A 103 -5.75 -0.38 -19.52
C ARG A 103 -7.03 -0.75 -18.76
N GLY A 104 -7.37 0.01 -17.71
CA GLY A 104 -8.51 -0.27 -16.85
C GLY A 104 -8.26 -1.47 -15.95
N THR A 105 -9.33 -2.07 -15.45
CA THR A 105 -9.28 -3.22 -14.55
C THR A 105 -9.23 -4.51 -15.36
N LEU A 106 -8.16 -5.26 -15.17
CA LEU A 106 -7.87 -6.45 -15.94
C LEU A 106 -8.57 -7.68 -15.33
N PRO A 107 -8.90 -8.70 -16.16
CA PRO A 107 -9.30 -10.00 -15.66
C PRO A 107 -8.24 -10.57 -14.70
N ALA A 108 -8.68 -11.18 -13.61
CA ALA A 108 -7.81 -11.76 -12.59
C ALA A 108 -8.40 -13.08 -12.10
N GLY A 109 -7.54 -14.04 -11.78
CA GLY A 109 -7.90 -15.28 -11.09
C GLY A 109 -7.72 -15.12 -9.58
N HIS A 110 -8.54 -15.81 -8.79
CA HIS A 110 -8.37 -15.80 -7.33
C HIS A 110 -7.39 -16.91 -6.93
N ASP A 111 -6.16 -16.54 -6.58
CA ASP A 111 -5.16 -17.48 -6.10
C ASP A 111 -5.32 -17.69 -4.59
N ILE A 112 -5.71 -18.91 -4.22
CA ILE A 112 -5.89 -19.37 -2.83
C ILE A 112 -4.84 -20.40 -2.41
N GLN A 113 -3.88 -20.73 -3.28
CA GLN A 113 -2.96 -21.86 -3.07
C GLN A 113 -1.48 -21.46 -3.04
N THR A 114 -1.05 -20.49 -3.85
CA THR A 114 0.39 -20.17 -4.00
C THR A 114 0.85 -18.97 -3.18
N THR A 115 -0.09 -18.28 -2.54
CA THR A 115 0.16 -17.12 -1.67
C THR A 115 -0.08 -17.48 -0.21
N SER A 116 0.64 -16.82 0.71
CA SER A 116 0.29 -16.88 2.13
C SER A 116 -1.01 -16.12 2.48
N TYR A 117 -1.67 -15.51 1.49
CA TYR A 117 -2.91 -14.73 1.63
C TYR A 117 -3.70 -14.75 0.31
N PRO A 118 -5.01 -15.06 0.30
CA PRO A 118 -5.83 -15.04 -0.91
C PRO A 118 -5.68 -13.72 -1.68
N LEU A 119 -5.28 -13.80 -2.96
CA LEU A 119 -5.01 -12.62 -3.78
C LEU A 119 -5.56 -12.81 -5.18
N TRP A 120 -6.19 -11.77 -5.71
CA TRP A 120 -6.55 -11.72 -7.13
C TRP A 120 -5.30 -11.40 -7.95
N THR A 121 -4.83 -12.38 -8.73
CA THR A 121 -3.59 -12.29 -9.51
C THR A 121 -3.87 -12.23 -11.00
N LEU A 122 -2.97 -11.58 -11.73
CA LEU A 122 -3.05 -11.47 -13.18
C LEU A 122 -2.42 -12.68 -13.85
N ASP A 123 -2.98 -13.05 -15.00
CA ASP A 123 -2.41 -14.09 -15.86
C ASP A 123 -1.02 -13.68 -16.37
N ARG A 124 -0.11 -14.65 -16.50
CA ARG A 124 1.26 -14.43 -16.97
C ARG A 124 1.31 -13.88 -18.39
N ASP A 125 0.39 -14.28 -19.26
CA ASP A 125 0.33 -13.80 -20.64
C ASP A 125 -0.06 -12.31 -20.68
N VAL A 126 -1.03 -11.91 -19.86
CA VAL A 126 -1.44 -10.50 -19.70
C VAL A 126 -0.28 -9.67 -19.14
N VAL A 127 0.40 -10.16 -18.10
CA VAL A 127 1.58 -9.47 -17.53
C VAL A 127 2.69 -9.33 -18.57
N SER A 128 2.94 -10.37 -19.36
CA SER A 128 3.97 -10.38 -20.41
C SER A 128 3.66 -9.37 -21.52
N GLU A 129 2.41 -9.32 -22.00
CA GLU A 129 1.97 -8.32 -22.99
C GLU A 129 2.24 -6.90 -22.47
N LEU A 130 1.82 -6.61 -21.24
CA LEU A 130 1.97 -5.28 -20.65
C LEU A 130 3.44 -4.91 -20.44
N ALA A 131 4.26 -5.85 -19.95
CA ALA A 131 5.69 -5.64 -19.74
C ALA A 131 6.45 -5.46 -21.06
N CYS A 132 6.11 -6.21 -22.12
CA CYS A 132 6.69 -6.00 -23.45
C CYS A 132 6.36 -4.61 -24.01
N ALA A 133 5.17 -4.08 -23.72
CA ALA A 133 4.75 -2.76 -24.20
C ALA A 133 5.29 -1.59 -23.36
N GLY A 134 5.41 -1.76 -22.04
CA GLY A 134 5.66 -0.67 -21.08
C GLY A 134 6.96 -0.78 -20.28
N GLY A 135 7.67 -1.90 -20.37
CA GLY A 135 8.81 -2.22 -19.50
C GLY A 135 8.39 -2.54 -18.06
N ILE A 136 9.40 -2.67 -17.19
CA ILE A 136 9.23 -2.84 -15.74
C ILE A 136 10.17 -1.87 -15.04
N GLU A 137 9.64 -1.13 -14.08
CA GLU A 137 10.40 -0.17 -13.27
C GLU A 137 10.35 -0.53 -11.79
N ALA A 138 11.47 -0.32 -11.10
CA ALA A 138 11.64 -0.65 -9.69
C ALA A 138 12.13 0.58 -8.91
N PRO A 139 11.23 1.39 -8.32
CA PRO A 139 11.62 2.54 -7.53
C PRO A 139 12.40 2.09 -6.30
N VAL A 140 13.58 2.67 -6.11
CA VAL A 140 14.47 2.45 -4.97
C VAL A 140 14.73 3.78 -4.27
N GLY A 141 15.13 3.74 -3.00
CA GLY A 141 15.31 4.97 -2.23
C GLY A 141 15.68 4.70 -0.78
N LYS A 142 16.03 5.76 -0.07
CA LYS A 142 16.31 5.72 1.37
C LYS A 142 15.02 5.63 2.19
N ALA A 143 15.15 5.22 3.45
CA ALA A 143 14.09 5.38 4.43
C ALA A 143 13.57 6.83 4.43
N GLY A 144 12.24 7.00 4.53
CA GLY A 144 11.53 8.27 4.30
C GLY A 144 11.15 8.53 2.84
N GLY A 145 11.66 7.74 1.89
CA GLY A 145 11.23 7.79 0.49
C GLY A 145 9.76 7.40 0.33
N VAL A 146 9.09 8.00 -0.65
CA VAL A 146 7.66 7.79 -0.93
C VAL A 146 7.44 7.46 -2.40
N VAL A 147 6.59 6.46 -2.66
CA VAL A 147 6.05 6.17 -3.99
C VAL A 147 4.53 6.25 -3.95
N MET A 148 3.94 7.06 -4.82
CA MET A 148 2.48 7.14 -4.99
C MET A 148 2.08 6.51 -6.32
N PHE A 149 1.05 5.68 -6.32
CA PHE A 149 0.59 4.99 -7.51
C PHE A 149 -0.91 4.73 -7.51
N ASN A 150 -1.50 4.68 -8.72
CA ASN A 150 -2.92 4.43 -8.89
C ASN A 150 -3.29 2.97 -8.54
N SER A 151 -4.48 2.77 -7.98
CA SER A 151 -4.99 1.44 -7.57
C SER A 151 -5.13 0.42 -8.70
N ASN A 152 -5.21 0.85 -9.96
CA ASN A 152 -5.17 0.00 -11.16
C ASN A 152 -3.75 -0.17 -11.74
N LEU A 153 -2.69 0.40 -11.15
CA LEU A 153 -1.34 0.17 -11.65
C LEU A 153 -0.92 -1.28 -11.36
N VAL A 154 -0.53 -2.01 -12.41
CA VAL A 154 -0.06 -3.39 -12.28
C VAL A 154 1.30 -3.39 -11.58
N HIS A 155 1.37 -4.12 -10.48
CA HIS A 155 2.55 -4.17 -9.65
C HIS A 155 2.73 -5.52 -8.94
N ALA A 156 3.96 -5.78 -8.50
CA ALA A 156 4.38 -6.97 -7.80
C ALA A 156 5.57 -6.65 -6.88
N SER A 157 6.03 -7.63 -6.10
CA SER A 157 7.39 -7.56 -5.57
C SER A 157 8.01 -8.96 -5.43
N PRO A 158 9.27 -9.17 -5.84
CA PRO A 158 9.93 -10.46 -5.79
C PRO A 158 10.24 -10.88 -4.35
N PRO A 159 10.62 -12.14 -4.08
CA PRO A 159 11.09 -12.54 -2.76
C PRO A 159 12.36 -11.77 -2.35
N ASN A 160 12.65 -11.73 -1.05
CA ASN A 160 13.84 -11.13 -0.48
C ASN A 160 14.77 -12.21 0.07
N ILE A 161 15.76 -12.59 -0.73
CA ILE A 161 16.82 -13.52 -0.33
C ILE A 161 18.03 -12.81 0.30
N SER A 162 18.01 -11.48 0.36
CA SER A 162 19.12 -10.67 0.87
C SER A 162 19.13 -10.64 2.40
N PRO A 163 20.26 -10.29 3.04
CA PRO A 163 20.32 -10.11 4.50
C PRO A 163 19.63 -8.83 5.02
N PHE A 164 19.06 -8.02 4.13
CA PHE A 164 18.50 -6.71 4.48
C PHE A 164 16.98 -6.79 4.51
N GLY A 165 16.37 -6.49 5.67
CA GLY A 165 14.92 -6.36 5.78
C GLY A 165 14.37 -5.22 4.93
N ARG A 166 13.06 -5.26 4.66
CA ARG A 166 12.37 -4.17 3.95
C ARG A 166 10.96 -3.96 4.48
N THR A 167 10.81 -2.95 5.32
CA THR A 167 9.54 -2.51 5.88
C THR A 167 9.00 -1.31 5.12
N ILE A 168 7.76 -1.43 4.64
CA ILE A 168 7.06 -0.36 3.93
C ILE A 168 5.66 -0.20 4.55
N VAL A 169 5.30 1.05 4.86
CA VAL A 169 3.93 1.41 5.22
C VAL A 169 3.16 1.74 3.94
N TYR A 170 1.96 1.20 3.80
CA TYR A 170 1.04 1.51 2.72
C TYR A 170 -0.21 2.19 3.25
N LEU A 171 -0.56 3.32 2.64
CA LEU A 171 -1.84 4.00 2.81
C LEU A 171 -2.57 3.88 1.48
N SER A 172 -3.73 3.24 1.48
CA SER A 172 -4.64 3.21 0.34
C SER A 172 -5.74 4.23 0.60
N LEU A 173 -5.70 5.35 -0.12
CA LEU A 173 -6.63 6.46 0.03
C LEU A 173 -7.66 6.41 -1.09
N CYS A 174 -8.94 6.46 -0.74
CA CYS A 174 -10.04 6.42 -1.69
C CYS A 174 -10.86 7.71 -1.59
N ALA A 175 -11.34 8.19 -2.74
CA ALA A 175 -12.35 9.24 -2.79
C ALA A 175 -13.56 8.90 -1.89
N VAL A 176 -14.02 9.86 -1.09
CA VAL A 176 -15.17 9.64 -0.17
C VAL A 176 -16.45 9.28 -0.94
N SER A 177 -16.66 9.90 -2.10
CA SER A 177 -17.78 9.57 -2.98
C SER A 177 -17.73 8.14 -3.57
N ASN A 178 -16.56 7.48 -3.49
CA ASN A 178 -16.27 6.17 -4.07
C ASN A 178 -16.06 5.07 -3.00
N HIS A 179 -16.64 5.24 -1.81
CA HIS A 179 -16.54 4.23 -0.75
C HIS A 179 -17.10 2.86 -1.20
N ILE A 180 -16.53 1.81 -0.59
CA ILE A 180 -16.94 0.42 -0.81
C ILE A 180 -18.41 0.20 -0.45
N ARG A 181 -19.11 -0.63 -1.21
CA ARG A 181 -20.56 -0.89 -1.05
C ARG A 181 -20.87 -2.23 -0.40
N ARG A 182 -19.87 -3.11 -0.30
CA ARG A 182 -19.96 -4.40 0.36
C ARG A 182 -18.81 -4.56 1.34
N TYR A 183 -19.06 -5.24 2.45
CA TYR A 183 -18.10 -5.41 3.53
C TYR A 183 -17.68 -6.86 3.68
N HIS A 184 -17.20 -7.47 2.60
CA HIS A 184 -16.81 -8.89 2.60
C HIS A 184 -15.53 -9.11 3.43
N ARG A 185 -14.53 -8.25 3.24
CA ARG A 185 -13.30 -8.29 4.02
C ARG A 185 -13.51 -7.67 5.41
N ALA A 186 -12.71 -8.11 6.38
CA ALA A 186 -12.76 -7.58 7.74
C ALA A 186 -12.44 -6.08 7.76
N GLU A 187 -13.04 -5.34 8.70
CA GLU A 187 -12.93 -3.88 8.77
C GLU A 187 -11.49 -3.37 8.94
N TYR A 188 -10.63 -4.12 9.63
CA TYR A 188 -9.23 -3.75 9.76
C TYR A 188 -8.46 -3.89 8.43
N ILE A 189 -8.98 -4.63 7.44
CA ILE A 189 -8.43 -4.79 6.09
C ILE A 189 -9.07 -3.78 5.13
N ALA A 190 -10.39 -3.65 5.16
CA ALA A 190 -11.16 -2.75 4.33
C ALA A 190 -12.02 -1.87 5.23
N HIS A 191 -11.54 -0.65 5.50
CA HIS A 191 -12.14 0.24 6.47
C HIS A 191 -13.54 0.70 6.04
N ARG A 192 -14.37 0.95 7.06
CA ARG A 192 -15.78 1.32 6.92
C ARG A 192 -16.08 2.71 7.47
N ASP A 193 -15.08 3.37 8.05
CA ASP A 193 -15.13 4.80 8.35
C ASP A 193 -14.77 5.58 7.09
N PHE A 194 -15.77 6.26 6.53
CA PHE A 194 -15.65 7.06 5.31
C PHE A 194 -15.54 8.55 5.63
N THR A 195 -15.30 8.91 6.88
CA THR A 195 -15.06 10.29 7.29
C THR A 195 -13.83 10.82 6.53
N PRO A 196 -13.93 12.02 5.92
CA PRO A 196 -12.77 12.68 5.31
C PRO A 196 -11.58 12.74 6.26
N ILE A 197 -10.39 12.37 5.80
CA ILE A 197 -9.16 12.57 6.56
C ILE A 197 -8.90 14.08 6.65
N GLU A 198 -8.78 14.59 7.87
CA GLU A 198 -8.30 15.94 8.13
C GLU A 198 -6.77 15.89 8.32
N PRO A 199 -5.97 16.52 7.43
CA PRO A 199 -4.53 16.55 7.60
C PRO A 199 -4.13 17.26 8.90
N LEU A 200 -3.14 16.70 9.59
CA LEU A 200 -2.51 17.34 10.74
C LEU A 200 -1.55 18.45 10.30
N ALA A 201 -0.95 19.15 11.26
CA ALA A 201 0.17 20.05 10.99
C ALA A 201 1.38 19.30 10.39
N ASP A 202 2.15 19.98 9.54
CA ASP A 202 3.30 19.38 8.82
C ASP A 202 4.41 18.87 9.75
N ASP A 203 4.51 19.40 10.97
CA ASP A 203 5.46 19.01 11.99
C ASP A 203 4.93 17.96 12.98
N CYS A 204 3.75 17.37 12.74
CA CYS A 204 3.08 16.47 13.69
C CYS A 204 3.94 15.28 14.14
N LEU A 205 4.79 14.75 13.27
CA LEU A 205 5.71 13.65 13.61
C LEU A 205 6.93 14.15 14.40
N MET A 206 7.41 15.36 14.14
CA MET A 206 8.50 15.97 14.91
C MET A 206 8.06 16.29 16.33
N GLN A 207 6.82 16.79 16.49
CA GLN A 207 6.21 16.99 17.80
C GLN A 207 6.17 15.69 18.61
N LEU A 208 5.77 14.57 17.98
CA LEU A 208 5.73 13.27 18.63
C LEU A 208 7.12 12.81 19.12
N VAL A 209 8.18 13.07 18.34
CA VAL A 209 9.55 12.75 18.74
C VAL A 209 9.94 13.52 20.00
N VAL A 210 9.66 14.83 20.04
CA VAL A 210 9.94 15.68 21.20
C VAL A 210 9.16 15.21 22.43
N GLU A 211 7.87 14.92 22.27
CA GLU A 211 7.01 14.42 23.36
C GLU A 211 7.55 13.10 23.97
N ARG A 212 8.01 12.17 23.12
CA ARG A 212 8.59 10.90 23.60
C ARG A 212 9.92 11.08 24.32
N GLN A 213 10.80 11.93 23.79
CA GLN A 213 12.08 12.23 24.45
C GLN A 213 11.89 12.85 25.84
N LEU A 214 10.90 13.74 25.99
CA LEU A 214 10.56 14.32 27.29
C LEU A 214 10.01 13.27 28.26
N THR A 215 9.18 12.35 27.78
CA THR A 215 8.61 11.25 28.59
C THR A 215 9.67 10.26 29.05
N GLU A 216 10.68 9.97 28.21
CA GLU A 216 11.80 9.08 28.57
C GLU A 216 12.81 9.73 29.54
N ALA A 217 12.85 11.05 29.60
CA ALA A 217 13.74 11.82 30.47
C ALA A 217 13.16 12.09 31.88
N SER A 218 11.87 11.82 32.09
CA SER A 218 11.13 12.00 33.36
C SER A 218 10.93 10.70 34.10
#